data_AF-A0A926APH5-F1
#
_entry.id   AF-A0A926APH5-F1
#
_cell.length_a   1.000
_cell.length_b   1.000
_cell.length_c   1.000
_cell.angle_alpha   90.00
_cell.angle_beta   90.00
_cell.angle_gamma   90.00
#
_symmetry.space_group_name_H-M   'P 1'
#
loop_
_entity.id
_entity.type
_entity.pdbx_description
1 polymer ?
#
loop_
_entity_poly.entity_id
_entity_poly.type
_entity_poly.pdbx_seq_one_letter_code
_entity_poly.pdbx_strand_id
1 'polypeptide(L)'
;TGQRGLVGPKDGPTWDSTQMRMVYEYDSGRDAAFDIHTSWVTPDNFPGYVEQEVQFRFDNGVWNGHSRKRGVELTVEGETPLKRKITVNNHYNGTFLEPWGERSQRGYGIEVLERFARELAYVKFAGREADQTGRLSEMQQLGYNDLAADRQSVAAVQALEAILERHAAGEPDCVVRVNDAHGGLVLYRPGREMPVVLYSGRV
;
A
#
# COMPACT_ATOMS: atom_id res chain seq x y z
N THR A 1 -3.95 -15.05 -6.36
CA THR A 1 -4.27 -15.92 -7.52
C THR A 1 -4.27 -15.09 -8.78
N GLY A 2 -4.34 -15.69 -9.97
CA GLY A 2 -4.51 -14.94 -11.21
C GLY A 2 -5.20 -15.80 -12.27
N GLN A 3 -5.73 -15.14 -13.30
CA GLN A 3 -6.33 -15.79 -14.46
C GLN A 3 -5.44 -15.60 -15.69
N ARG A 4 -5.35 -16.65 -16.51
CA ARG A 4 -4.65 -16.67 -17.80
C ARG A 4 -5.63 -17.04 -18.92
N GLY A 5 -5.33 -16.65 -20.16
CA GLY A 5 -5.93 -17.26 -21.34
C GLY A 5 -6.37 -16.33 -22.48
N LEU A 6 -6.20 -15.01 -22.40
CA LEU A 6 -6.56 -14.09 -23.48
C LEU A 6 -5.34 -13.46 -24.16
N VAL A 7 -4.36 -12.95 -23.41
CA VAL A 7 -3.25 -12.17 -23.99
C VAL A 7 -1.99 -13.00 -24.24
N GLY A 8 -1.89 -14.22 -23.69
CA GLY A 8 -0.72 -15.08 -23.86
C GLY A 8 -1.00 -16.60 -23.78
N PRO A 9 0.04 -17.44 -23.98
CA PRO A 9 -0.08 -18.89 -23.85
C PRO A 9 -0.62 -19.29 -22.47
N LYS A 10 -1.49 -20.31 -22.41
CA LYS A 10 -2.10 -20.81 -21.16
C LYS A 10 -1.09 -21.10 -20.05
N ASP A 11 0.09 -21.60 -20.43
CA ASP A 11 1.15 -21.97 -19.49
C ASP A 11 2.27 -20.92 -19.41
N GLY A 12 2.14 -19.79 -20.11
CA GLY A 12 3.10 -18.69 -20.10
C GLY A 12 3.05 -17.84 -18.82
N PRO A 13 4.04 -16.94 -18.60
CA PRO A 13 4.11 -16.10 -17.41
C PRO A 13 3.19 -14.87 -17.43
N THR A 14 2.33 -14.74 -18.44
CA THR A 14 1.41 -13.59 -18.61
C THR A 14 0.09 -13.85 -17.88
N TRP A 15 -0.41 -12.83 -17.18
CA TRP A 15 -1.68 -12.89 -16.44
C TRP A 15 -2.63 -11.81 -16.97
N ASP A 16 -3.86 -12.20 -17.32
CA ASP A 16 -4.90 -11.27 -17.78
C ASP A 16 -5.62 -10.62 -16.59
N SER A 17 -5.63 -11.29 -15.44
CA SER A 17 -6.03 -10.70 -14.17
C SER A 17 -5.22 -11.28 -13.02
N THR A 18 -4.97 -10.46 -12.01
CA THR A 18 -4.36 -10.88 -10.75
C THR A 18 -5.23 -10.41 -9.60
N GLN A 19 -5.40 -11.29 -8.61
CA GLN A 19 -6.10 -10.99 -7.38
C GLN A 19 -5.16 -11.27 -6.21
N MET A 20 -5.02 -10.30 -5.32
CA MET A 20 -4.25 -10.43 -4.08
C MET A 20 -5.17 -10.18 -2.90
N ARG A 21 -5.17 -11.13 -1.96
CA ARG A 21 -5.69 -10.91 -0.62
C ARG A 21 -4.53 -10.71 0.32
N MET A 22 -4.48 -9.56 0.99
CA MET A 22 -3.54 -9.29 2.06
C MET A 22 -4.32 -9.22 3.37
N VAL A 23 -3.84 -9.93 4.39
CA VAL A 23 -4.50 -10.00 5.71
C VAL A 23 -3.52 -9.47 6.74
N TYR A 24 -3.99 -8.51 7.54
CA TYR A 24 -3.30 -8.02 8.71
C TYR A 24 -4.00 -8.56 9.95
N GLU A 25 -3.29 -9.41 10.68
CA GLU A 25 -3.71 -9.94 11.97
C GLU A 25 -3.26 -8.96 13.06
N TYR A 26 -4.20 -8.48 13.88
CA TYR A 26 -3.90 -7.61 15.02
C TYR A 26 -3.80 -8.44 16.31
N ASP A 27 -3.01 -7.96 17.29
CA ASP A 27 -2.88 -8.60 18.62
C ASP A 27 -4.22 -8.80 19.34
N SER A 28 -5.23 -8.00 18.98
CA SER A 28 -6.61 -8.14 19.47
C SER A 28 -7.36 -9.38 18.95
N GLY A 29 -6.78 -10.13 18.01
CA GLY A 29 -7.43 -11.24 17.30
C GLY A 29 -8.41 -10.80 16.21
N ARG A 30 -8.45 -9.51 15.87
CA ARG A 30 -9.18 -8.98 14.72
C ARG A 30 -8.28 -8.98 13.49
N ASP A 31 -8.88 -9.14 12.32
CA ASP A 31 -8.18 -9.08 11.04
C ASP A 31 -8.69 -7.92 10.19
N ALA A 32 -7.78 -7.30 9.44
CA ALA A 32 -8.13 -6.45 8.31
C ALA A 32 -7.69 -7.12 7.00
N ALA A 33 -8.64 -7.31 6.07
CA ALA A 33 -8.38 -7.94 4.78
C ALA A 33 -8.51 -6.92 3.63
N PHE A 34 -7.53 -6.99 2.74
CA PHE A 34 -7.36 -6.12 1.59
C PHE A 34 -7.45 -6.99 0.34
N ASP A 35 -8.56 -6.91 -0.38
CA ASP A 35 -8.77 -7.62 -1.63
C ASP A 35 -8.48 -6.67 -2.80
N ILE A 36 -7.32 -6.88 -3.44
CA ILE A 36 -6.84 -6.09 -4.58
C ILE A 36 -7.11 -6.90 -5.86
N HIS A 37 -7.92 -6.32 -6.74
CA HIS A 37 -8.28 -6.90 -8.02
C HIS A 37 -7.74 -6.05 -9.16
N THR A 38 -6.83 -6.61 -9.95
CA THR A 38 -6.33 -5.97 -11.16
C THR A 38 -6.69 -6.84 -12.35
N SER A 39 -7.71 -6.41 -13.09
CA SER A 39 -8.17 -7.07 -14.32
C SER A 39 -7.79 -6.24 -15.54
N TRP A 40 -7.24 -6.90 -16.56
CA TRP A 40 -6.86 -6.31 -17.86
C TRP A 40 -7.75 -6.81 -19.01
N VAL A 41 -9.00 -7.18 -18.72
CA VAL A 41 -9.92 -7.66 -19.75
C VAL A 41 -10.74 -6.51 -20.30
N THR A 42 -10.46 -6.13 -21.55
CA THR A 42 -11.25 -5.22 -22.37
C THR A 42 -12.15 -6.01 -23.33
N PRO A 43 -13.46 -6.13 -23.09
CA PRO A 43 -14.39 -6.43 -24.17
C PRO A 43 -14.57 -5.17 -25.06
N ASP A 44 -14.79 -5.36 -26.37
CA ASP A 44 -14.87 -4.29 -27.40
C ASP A 44 -15.94 -3.21 -27.14
N ASN A 45 -16.79 -3.40 -26.13
CA ASN A 45 -17.91 -2.53 -25.78
C ASN A 45 -17.77 -1.84 -24.41
N PHE A 46 -16.58 -1.84 -23.79
CA PHE A 46 -16.38 -1.29 -22.45
C PHE A 46 -16.00 0.21 -22.45
N PRO A 47 -16.57 1.05 -21.56
CA PRO A 47 -16.46 2.52 -21.63
C PRO A 47 -15.16 3.13 -21.05
N GLY A 48 -14.09 2.34 -20.84
CA GLY A 48 -12.82 2.84 -20.34
C GLY A 48 -11.68 1.83 -20.44
N TYR A 49 -10.49 2.32 -20.79
CA TYR A 49 -9.29 1.51 -21.04
C TYR A 49 -8.68 0.86 -19.78
N VAL A 50 -9.04 1.31 -18.57
CA VAL A 50 -8.55 0.78 -17.28
C VAL A 50 -9.64 0.95 -16.22
N GLU A 51 -10.21 -0.15 -15.71
CA GLU A 51 -11.07 -0.16 -14.52
C GLU A 51 -10.37 -0.98 -13.44
N GLN A 52 -9.88 -0.29 -12.41
CA GLN A 52 -9.18 -0.88 -11.27
C GLN A 52 -9.96 -0.48 -10.03
N GLU A 53 -10.47 -1.49 -9.33
CA GLU A 53 -11.17 -1.34 -8.06
C GLU A 53 -10.41 -2.10 -6.98
N VAL A 54 -10.20 -1.43 -5.85
CA VAL A 54 -9.70 -2.05 -4.62
C VAL A 54 -10.80 -1.93 -3.58
N GLN A 55 -11.21 -3.06 -3.00
CA GLN A 55 -12.22 -3.09 -1.96
C GLN A 55 -11.58 -3.48 -0.63
N PHE A 56 -11.76 -2.63 0.37
CA PHE A 56 -11.35 -2.89 1.74
C PHE A 56 -12.59 -3.26 2.54
N ARG A 57 -12.59 -4.44 3.17
CA ARG A 57 -13.73 -4.91 3.97
C ARG A 57 -13.35 -4.93 5.43
N PHE A 58 -14.18 -4.30 6.24
CA PHE A 58 -14.10 -4.25 7.69
C PHE A 58 -15.37 -4.90 8.25
N ASP A 59 -15.35 -5.26 9.53
CA ASP A 59 -16.52 -5.82 10.22
C ASP A 59 -17.71 -4.86 10.29
N ASN A 60 -17.46 -3.55 10.24
CA ASN A 60 -18.48 -2.50 10.30
C ASN A 60 -18.53 -1.59 9.06
N GLY A 61 -17.89 -1.97 7.95
CA GLY A 61 -17.83 -1.10 6.78
C GLY A 61 -17.10 -1.64 5.56
N VAL A 62 -17.25 -0.92 4.46
CA VAL A 62 -16.60 -1.22 3.18
C VAL A 62 -16.04 0.06 2.59
N TRP A 63 -14.79 0.03 2.13
CA TRP A 63 -14.20 1.13 1.38
C TRP A 63 -13.91 0.67 -0.05
N ASN A 64 -14.35 1.44 -1.04
CA ASN A 64 -14.15 1.13 -2.46
C ASN A 64 -13.26 2.20 -3.09
N GLY A 65 -12.00 1.86 -3.35
CA GLY A 65 -11.08 2.68 -4.14
C GLY A 65 -11.28 2.41 -5.62
N HIS A 66 -11.69 3.42 -6.37
CA HIS A 66 -12.02 3.25 -7.79
C HIS A 66 -11.20 4.21 -8.66
N SER A 67 -10.39 3.67 -9.57
CA SER A 67 -9.46 4.44 -10.40
C SER A 67 -10.16 5.51 -11.26
N ARG A 68 -11.33 5.19 -11.83
CA ARG A 68 -12.18 6.13 -12.57
C ARG A 68 -12.77 7.26 -11.71
N LYS A 69 -13.14 6.97 -10.46
CA LYS A 69 -13.70 7.98 -9.54
C LYS A 69 -12.62 8.83 -8.85
N ARG A 70 -11.34 8.47 -8.99
CA ARG A 70 -10.17 9.16 -8.40
C ARG A 70 -10.35 9.39 -6.89
N GLY A 71 -10.87 8.40 -6.18
CA GLY A 71 -11.12 8.45 -4.74
C GLY A 71 -11.58 7.12 -4.16
N VAL A 72 -11.72 7.09 -2.83
CA VAL A 72 -12.34 6.02 -2.07
C VAL A 72 -13.73 6.43 -1.62
N GLU A 73 -14.70 5.55 -1.83
CA GLU A 73 -16.04 5.67 -1.25
C GLU A 73 -16.16 4.80 0.00
N LEU A 74 -16.65 5.36 1.10
CA LEU A 74 -16.79 4.68 2.39
C LEU A 74 -18.27 4.32 2.63
N THR A 75 -18.51 3.13 3.16
CA THR A 75 -19.75 2.80 3.88
C THR A 75 -19.36 2.42 5.30
N VAL A 76 -19.94 3.09 6.29
CA VAL A 76 -19.73 2.81 7.71
C VAL A 76 -21.09 2.61 8.36
N GLU A 77 -21.24 1.52 9.10
CA GLU A 77 -22.48 1.20 9.81
C GLU A 77 -22.93 2.35 10.73
N GLY A 78 -24.21 2.72 10.67
CA GLY A 78 -24.81 3.77 11.50
C GLY A 78 -24.47 5.22 11.08
N GLU A 79 -23.62 5.40 10.08
CA GLU A 79 -23.20 6.71 9.59
C GLU A 79 -23.82 7.01 8.22
N THR A 80 -24.09 8.28 7.95
CA THR A 80 -24.60 8.73 6.65
C THR A 80 -23.63 9.77 6.05
N PRO A 81 -23.71 10.03 4.74
CA PRO A 81 -22.93 11.09 4.09
C PRO A 81 -23.13 12.49 4.71
N LEU A 82 -24.24 12.68 5.43
CA LEU A 82 -24.55 13.90 6.17
C LEU A 82 -23.73 14.03 7.46
N LYS A 83 -23.37 12.90 8.09
CA LYS A 83 -22.60 12.85 9.34
C LYS A 83 -21.10 12.73 9.10
N ARG A 84 -20.70 12.00 8.04
CA ARG A 84 -19.29 11.75 7.70
C ARG A 84 -19.08 11.89 6.20
N LYS A 85 -17.99 12.53 5.80
CA LYS A 85 -17.59 12.59 4.39
C LYS A 85 -17.20 11.19 3.93
N ILE A 86 -18.02 10.60 3.07
CA ILE A 86 -17.84 9.24 2.56
C ILE A 86 -17.07 9.15 1.24
N THR A 87 -16.59 10.27 0.70
CA THR A 87 -15.75 10.28 -0.51
C THR A 87 -14.41 10.90 -0.13
N VAL A 88 -13.36 10.08 -0.14
CA VAL A 88 -12.01 10.41 0.29
C VAL A 88 -11.11 10.49 -0.93
N ASN A 89 -10.25 11.50 -1.00
CA ASN A 89 -9.18 11.53 -1.99
C ASN A 89 -7.92 10.92 -1.35
N ASN A 90 -7.55 9.72 -1.78
CA ASN A 90 -6.57 8.86 -1.12
C ASN A 90 -5.14 9.40 -1.21
N HIS A 91 -4.84 10.22 -2.22
CA HIS A 91 -3.50 10.79 -2.39
C HIS A 91 -3.18 11.85 -1.33
N TYR A 92 -4.18 12.29 -0.58
CA TYR A 92 -4.15 13.56 0.12
C TYR A 92 -4.99 13.53 1.40
N ASN A 93 -5.17 12.38 2.05
CA ASN A 93 -5.87 12.34 3.32
C ASN A 93 -5.41 11.16 4.17
N GLY A 94 -4.61 11.41 5.19
CA GLY A 94 -4.11 10.37 6.09
C GLY A 94 -3.54 10.93 7.39
N THR A 95 -3.42 10.09 8.40
CA THR A 95 -2.72 10.44 9.65
C THR A 95 -1.26 10.01 9.56
N PHE A 96 -0.34 10.96 9.62
CA PHE A 96 1.09 10.72 9.47
C PHE A 96 1.82 10.94 10.79
N LEU A 97 2.89 10.17 11.02
CA LEU A 97 3.82 10.44 12.12
C LEU A 97 4.77 11.55 11.67
N GLU A 98 4.76 12.65 12.41
CA GLU A 98 5.60 13.80 12.17
C GLU A 98 7.04 13.53 12.62
N PRO A 99 8.05 14.19 12.01
CA PRO A 99 9.44 14.07 12.44
C PRO A 99 9.69 14.43 13.91
N TRP A 100 8.79 15.20 14.53
CA TRP A 100 8.82 15.56 15.96
C TRP A 100 8.01 14.62 16.86
N GLY A 101 7.54 13.48 16.34
CA GLY A 101 6.95 12.39 17.14
C GLY A 101 5.42 12.46 17.34
N GLU A 102 4.76 13.49 16.81
CA GLU A 102 3.31 13.64 16.92
C GLU A 102 2.58 13.09 15.69
N ARG A 103 1.32 12.68 15.84
CA ARG A 103 0.50 12.30 14.68
C ARG A 103 -0.36 13.48 14.22
N SER A 104 -0.33 13.78 12.92
CA SER A 104 -1.16 14.83 12.33
C SER A 104 -1.95 14.31 11.13
N GLN A 105 -3.15 14.83 10.93
CA GLN A 105 -3.92 14.57 9.71
C GLN A 105 -3.39 15.49 8.60
N ARG A 106 -2.95 14.93 7.48
CA ARG A 106 -2.48 15.69 6.32
C ARG A 106 -3.38 15.48 5.12
N GLY A 107 -3.57 16.59 4.40
CA GLY A 107 -4.50 16.79 3.32
C GLY A 107 -3.83 16.84 1.95
N TYR A 108 -4.31 17.78 1.11
CA TYR A 108 -3.97 18.11 -0.29
C TYR A 108 -2.50 18.48 -0.55
N GLY A 109 -1.57 18.02 0.29
CA GLY A 109 -0.15 18.32 0.23
C GLY A 109 0.19 19.75 0.67
N ILE A 110 -0.82 20.54 1.05
CA ILE A 110 -0.65 21.93 1.49
C ILE A 110 0.22 21.98 2.75
N GLU A 111 0.03 21.04 3.67
CA GLU A 111 0.78 20.95 4.92
C GLU A 111 2.26 20.65 4.65
N VAL A 112 2.55 19.83 3.63
CA VAL A 112 3.93 19.51 3.22
C VAL A 112 4.59 20.73 2.56
N LEU A 113 3.88 21.43 1.68
CA LEU A 113 4.37 22.65 1.04
C LEU A 113 4.60 23.78 2.05
N GLU A 114 3.66 23.96 2.98
CA GLU A 114 3.80 24.92 4.07
C GLU A 114 4.99 24.56 4.96
N ARG A 115 5.13 23.28 5.33
CA ARG A 115 6.25 22.82 6.16
C ARG A 115 7.58 23.06 5.47
N PHE A 116 7.70 22.72 4.20
CA PHE A 116 8.89 23.02 3.40
C PHE A 116 9.22 24.51 3.42
N ALA A 117 8.22 25.39 3.20
CA ALA A 117 8.44 26.83 3.21
C ALA A 117 8.91 27.34 4.59
N ARG A 118 8.34 26.83 5.68
CA ARG A 118 8.75 27.17 7.06
C ARG A 118 10.17 26.71 7.37
N GLU A 119 10.55 25.50 6.98
CA GLU A 119 11.89 24.96 7.23
C GLU A 119 12.94 25.67 6.39
N LEU A 120 12.64 25.96 5.13
CA LEU A 120 13.50 26.79 4.29
C LEU A 120 13.68 28.18 4.91
N ALA A 121 12.61 28.80 5.39
CA ALA A 121 12.67 30.08 6.05
C ALA A 121 13.50 30.04 7.35
N TYR A 122 13.36 28.98 8.14
CA TYR A 122 14.18 28.75 9.33
C TYR A 122 15.67 28.67 8.98
N VAL A 123 16.04 27.84 8.00
CA VAL A 123 17.44 27.71 7.58
C VAL A 123 18.00 29.05 7.11
N LYS A 124 17.25 29.77 6.27
CA LYS A 124 17.73 30.99 5.60
C LYS A 124 17.71 32.24 6.47
N PHE A 125 16.72 32.37 7.34
CA PHE A 125 16.42 33.65 7.99
C PHE A 125 16.41 33.61 9.51
N ALA A 126 16.47 32.43 10.15
CA ALA A 126 16.60 32.40 11.60
C ALA A 126 18.02 32.80 12.02
N GLY A 127 18.20 33.75 12.94
CA GLY A 127 19.50 34.05 13.53
C GLY A 127 20.56 34.59 12.56
N ARG A 128 21.85 34.36 12.89
CA ARG A 128 22.98 34.85 12.10
C ARG A 128 23.28 33.92 10.91
N GLU A 129 23.85 34.49 9.86
CA GLU A 129 24.26 33.76 8.64
C GLU A 129 25.30 32.66 8.95
N ALA A 130 26.26 32.93 9.85
CA ALA A 130 27.26 31.95 10.26
C ALA A 130 26.66 30.67 10.85
N ASP A 131 25.46 30.75 11.41
CA ASP A 131 24.77 29.62 12.06
C ASP A 131 23.92 28.81 11.03
N GLN A 132 23.85 29.22 9.76
CA GLN A 132 23.02 28.58 8.71
C GLN A 132 23.36 27.10 8.50
N THR A 133 24.65 26.74 8.49
CA THR A 133 25.07 25.36 8.30
C THR A 133 24.58 24.46 9.43
N GLY A 134 24.58 24.95 10.67
CA GLY A 134 24.03 24.23 11.82
C GLY A 134 22.54 23.96 11.65
N ARG A 135 21.75 24.99 11.32
CA ARG A 135 20.30 24.86 11.07
C ARG A 135 19.97 23.92 9.91
N LEU A 136 20.77 23.95 8.84
CA LEU A 136 20.60 23.01 7.73
C LEU A 136 20.81 21.56 8.22
N SER A 137 21.86 21.34 9.00
CA SER A 137 22.13 20.01 9.55
C SER A 137 21.02 19.53 10.48
N GLU A 138 20.42 20.42 11.28
CA GLU A 138 19.26 20.10 12.13
C GLU A 138 18.06 19.67 11.28
N MET A 139 17.72 20.41 10.22
CA MET A 139 16.59 20.05 9.34
C MET A 139 16.81 18.72 8.61
N GLN A 140 18.06 18.42 8.23
CA GLN A 140 18.41 17.16 7.56
C GLN A 140 18.34 15.93 8.48
N GLN A 141 18.37 16.12 9.81
CA GLN A 141 18.21 15.04 10.78
C GLN A 141 16.74 14.72 11.07
N LEU A 142 15.79 15.49 10.55
CA LEU A 142 14.37 15.22 10.71
C LEU A 142 14.00 13.90 9.99
N GLY A 143 13.34 13.00 10.72
CA GLY A 143 12.91 11.68 10.24
C GLY A 143 11.71 11.75 9.29
N TYR A 144 11.88 12.36 8.13
CA TYR A 144 10.90 12.29 7.04
C TYR A 144 10.82 10.87 6.47
N ASN A 145 9.67 10.52 5.89
CA ASN A 145 9.52 9.26 5.16
C ASN A 145 10.64 9.16 4.11
N ASP A 146 11.42 8.09 4.19
CA ASP A 146 12.44 7.74 3.23
C ASP A 146 11.98 6.56 2.37
N LEU A 147 12.88 6.04 1.52
CA LEU A 147 12.59 4.86 0.70
C LEU A 147 12.23 3.61 1.53
N ALA A 148 12.55 3.58 2.84
CA ALA A 148 12.13 2.47 3.69
C ALA A 148 10.62 2.48 3.94
N ALA A 149 9.94 3.62 3.84
CA ALA A 149 8.48 3.71 3.95
C ALA A 149 7.75 2.92 2.85
N ASP A 150 8.40 2.72 1.70
CA ASP A 150 7.83 1.96 0.57
C ASP A 150 8.08 0.45 0.67
N ARG A 151 8.84 -0.02 1.67
CA ARG A 151 9.20 -1.46 1.79
C ARG A 151 7.99 -2.37 1.88
N GLN A 152 6.92 -1.94 2.54
CA GLN A 152 5.70 -2.74 2.65
C GLN A 152 5.01 -2.91 1.28
N SER A 153 4.99 -1.84 0.47
CA SER A 153 4.47 -1.90 -0.90
C SER A 153 5.32 -2.81 -1.78
N VAL A 154 6.65 -2.71 -1.69
CA VAL A 154 7.58 -3.58 -2.42
C VAL A 154 7.40 -5.04 -2.00
N ALA A 155 7.29 -5.30 -0.69
CA ALA A 155 7.07 -6.63 -0.13
C ALA A 155 5.77 -7.26 -0.65
N ALA A 156 4.68 -6.49 -0.73
CA ALA A 156 3.41 -6.96 -1.26
C ALA A 156 3.52 -7.38 -2.74
N VAL A 157 4.20 -6.58 -3.55
CA VAL A 157 4.43 -6.88 -4.97
C VAL A 157 5.29 -8.14 -5.12
N GLN A 158 6.43 -8.22 -4.43
CA GLN A 158 7.32 -9.38 -4.49
C GLN A 158 6.63 -10.66 -3.99
N ALA A 159 5.80 -10.55 -2.95
CA ALA A 159 5.01 -11.67 -2.47
C ALA A 159 4.04 -12.19 -3.54
N LEU A 160 3.32 -11.29 -4.21
CA LEU A 160 2.39 -11.66 -5.28
C LEU A 160 3.12 -12.30 -6.46
N GLU A 161 4.24 -11.73 -6.90
CA GLU A 161 5.06 -12.29 -7.98
C GLU A 161 5.50 -13.72 -7.67
N ALA A 162 6.02 -13.97 -6.46
CA ALA A 162 6.45 -15.30 -6.04
C ALA A 162 5.28 -16.31 -5.99
N ILE A 163 4.10 -15.88 -5.51
CA ILE A 163 2.90 -16.72 -5.50
C ILE A 163 2.46 -17.06 -6.93
N LEU A 164 2.46 -16.08 -7.83
CA LEU A 164 2.09 -16.28 -9.23
C LEU A 164 3.10 -17.17 -9.96
N GLU A 165 4.40 -17.02 -9.69
CA GLU A 165 5.43 -17.89 -10.25
C GLU A 165 5.23 -19.36 -9.83
N ARG A 166 4.89 -19.63 -8.56
CA ARG A 166 4.56 -21.00 -8.13
C ARG A 166 3.28 -21.52 -8.75
N HIS A 167 2.26 -20.68 -8.84
CA HIS A 167 1.02 -21.04 -9.54
C HIS A 167 1.31 -21.43 -11.00
N ALA A 168 2.17 -20.67 -11.69
CA ALA A 168 2.63 -20.98 -13.05
C ALA A 168 3.28 -22.36 -13.17
N ALA A 169 4.02 -22.75 -12.15
CA ALA A 169 4.72 -24.03 -12.07
C ALA A 169 3.82 -25.20 -11.63
N GLY A 170 2.50 -24.99 -11.48
CA GLY A 170 1.56 -26.02 -11.04
C GLY A 170 1.48 -26.21 -9.52
N GLU A 171 2.03 -25.27 -8.74
CA GLU A 171 1.94 -25.22 -7.27
C GLU A 171 1.02 -24.04 -6.85
N PRO A 172 -0.31 -24.14 -7.04
CA PRO A 172 -1.23 -23.07 -6.66
C PRO A 172 -1.34 -22.92 -5.13
N ASP A 173 -2.13 -21.92 -4.69
CA ASP A 173 -2.49 -21.70 -3.28
C ASP A 173 -1.32 -21.46 -2.32
N CYS A 174 -0.17 -21.00 -2.85
CA CYS A 174 0.94 -20.53 -2.03
C CYS A 174 0.57 -19.25 -1.26
N VAL A 175 1.15 -19.09 -0.07
CA VAL A 175 0.96 -17.94 0.82
C VAL A 175 2.32 -17.38 1.20
N VAL A 176 2.47 -16.06 1.23
CA VAL A 176 3.67 -15.41 1.78
C VAL A 176 3.31 -14.77 3.12
N ARG A 177 4.13 -15.04 4.14
CA ARG A 177 4.05 -14.38 5.44
C ARG A 177 5.13 -13.31 5.54
N VAL A 178 4.76 -12.16 6.10
CA VAL A 178 5.65 -11.01 6.30
C VAL A 178 6.15 -11.01 7.74
N ASN A 179 7.46 -10.81 7.95
CA ASN A 179 8.10 -10.76 9.26
C ASN A 179 7.78 -11.98 10.15
N ASP A 180 7.85 -13.16 9.56
CA ASP A 180 7.68 -14.44 10.25
C ASP A 180 9.00 -14.89 10.90
N ALA A 181 8.97 -15.94 11.72
CA ALA A 181 10.12 -16.47 12.44
C ALA A 181 11.32 -16.84 11.55
N HIS A 182 11.08 -17.14 10.27
CA HIS A 182 12.10 -17.52 9.30
C HIS A 182 12.67 -16.35 8.47
N GLY A 183 12.05 -15.16 8.52
CA GLY A 183 12.48 -13.99 7.75
C GLY A 183 11.38 -12.98 7.45
N GLY A 184 11.76 -11.89 6.78
CA GLY A 184 10.85 -10.79 6.40
C GLY A 184 9.83 -11.15 5.33
N LEU A 185 10.17 -12.06 4.40
CA LEU A 185 9.22 -12.62 3.44
C LEU A 185 9.44 -14.12 3.30
N VAL A 186 8.42 -14.90 3.62
CA VAL A 186 8.51 -16.36 3.69
C VAL A 186 7.35 -16.99 2.94
N LEU A 187 7.66 -17.73 1.88
CA LEU A 187 6.70 -18.41 1.01
C LEU A 187 6.42 -19.83 1.52
N TYR A 188 5.16 -20.11 1.79
CA TYR A 188 4.62 -21.40 2.17
C TYR A 188 3.87 -22.02 0.99
N ARG A 189 4.18 -23.30 0.72
CA ARG A 189 3.56 -24.07 -0.36
C ARG A 189 2.65 -25.15 0.25
N PRO A 190 1.44 -25.37 -0.30
CA PRO A 190 0.55 -26.41 0.20
C PRO A 190 1.23 -27.78 0.24
N GLY A 191 1.09 -28.49 1.36
CA GLY A 191 1.65 -29.84 1.54
C GLY A 191 3.18 -29.91 1.66
N ARG A 192 3.89 -28.78 1.81
CA ARG A 192 5.34 -28.75 2.05
C ARG A 192 5.63 -28.20 3.45
N GLU A 193 6.42 -28.94 4.22
CA GLU A 193 6.82 -28.54 5.57
C GLU A 193 7.84 -27.40 5.57
N MET A 194 8.81 -27.44 4.64
CA MET A 194 9.87 -26.45 4.56
C MET A 194 9.43 -25.22 3.74
N PRO A 195 9.39 -24.02 4.35
CA PRO A 195 9.11 -22.79 3.63
C PRO A 195 10.32 -22.36 2.78
N VAL A 196 10.08 -21.43 1.86
CA VAL A 196 11.13 -20.76 1.07
C VAL A 196 11.26 -19.33 1.57
N VAL A 197 12.45 -18.96 2.07
CA VAL A 197 12.73 -17.58 2.48
C VAL A 197 13.02 -16.75 1.23
N LEU A 198 12.12 -15.80 0.92
CA LEU A 198 12.28 -14.86 -0.19
C LEU A 198 13.15 -13.67 0.24
N TYR A 199 13.04 -13.25 1.49
CA TYR A 199 13.83 -12.18 2.08
C TYR A 199 14.09 -12.47 3.56
N SER A 200 15.36 -12.48 3.98
CA SER A 200 15.78 -12.82 5.35
C SER A 200 15.80 -11.64 6.32
N GLY A 201 15.83 -10.40 5.81
CA GLY A 201 15.79 -9.19 6.64
C GLY A 201 14.41 -8.90 7.22
N ARG A 202 14.21 -7.73 7.83
CA ARG A 202 12.89 -7.27 8.31
C ARG A 202 12.27 -6.30 7.30
N VAL A 203 10.99 -6.50 7.00
CA VAL A 203 10.16 -5.60 6.18
C VAL A 203 9.57 -4.51 7.05
#